data_AF-A0A7S1WC24-F1
#
_entry.id   AF-A0A7S1WC24-F1
#
_cell.length_a   1.000
_cell.length_b   1.000
_cell.length_c   1.000
_cell.angle_alpha   90.00
_cell.angle_beta   90.00
_cell.angle_gamma   90.00
#
_symmetry.space_group_name_H-M   'P 1'
#
loop_
_entity.id
_entity.type
_entity.pdbx_description
1 polymer ?
#
loop_
_entity_poly.entity_id
_entity_poly.type
_entity_poly.pdbx_seq_one_letter_code
_entity_poly.pdbx_strand_id
1 'polypeptide(L)'
;MMMIKRQVKASLLAAVPEDVKEKYHQTRVALDHHRQYVMMRAAFSILFATYILFLSGVPASVLTFTKHCDGVARSLSNPQVVYKVQGRDGRPILVDDYLKGYQWVDQNTPKDSRVMAWWDYGYQITGIARRTSIADGNTWNHEHIATLGRMLTSPEKKAWNAIRHLADYVLVWAGGGGDDLAKSPHLARIGNSVFPEHCGDDDPKCHKFSFVGGLDQPTPMMARSLLYKLCQHNVSPNVRVNERLFKEVHTTQHGLMRVYKVMNISQESKDWIADPKNRVCDAPGSWYCIGQYPPALEKLIAKRKNFAQLEDFNKGSGGKSAYTRLVEKELK
;
A
#
# COMPACT_ATOMS: atom_id res chain seq x y z
N MET A 1 28.45 -12.51 -18.96
CA MET A 1 29.24 -13.76 -19.19
C MET A 1 30.63 -13.52 -19.80
N MET A 2 30.79 -12.64 -20.81
CA MET A 2 32.12 -12.36 -21.41
C MET A 2 33.14 -11.72 -20.44
N MET A 3 32.73 -10.79 -19.57
CA MET A 3 33.62 -10.17 -18.58
C MET A 3 34.16 -11.18 -17.55
N ILE A 4 33.29 -12.04 -17.01
CA ILE A 4 33.67 -13.10 -16.06
C ILE A 4 34.65 -14.08 -16.69
N LYS A 5 34.38 -14.52 -17.93
CA LYS A 5 35.30 -15.40 -18.68
C LYS A 5 36.67 -14.74 -18.90
N ARG A 6 36.70 -13.42 -19.16
CA ARG A 6 37.92 -12.66 -19.37
C ARG A 6 38.72 -12.49 -18.07
N GLN A 7 38.05 -12.22 -16.95
CA GLN A 7 38.67 -12.14 -15.62
C GLN A 7 39.23 -13.50 -15.17
N VAL A 8 38.44 -14.57 -15.24
CA VAL A 8 38.89 -15.92 -14.85
C VAL A 8 40.09 -16.35 -15.69
N LYS A 9 40.05 -16.09 -17.01
CA LYS A 9 41.19 -16.39 -17.90
C LYS A 9 42.43 -15.55 -17.57
N ALA A 10 42.26 -14.27 -17.25
CA ALA A 10 43.37 -13.40 -16.86
C ALA A 10 44.01 -13.85 -15.53
N SER A 11 43.19 -14.20 -14.54
CA SER A 11 43.67 -14.71 -13.25
C SER A 11 44.38 -16.06 -13.37
N LEU A 12 43.84 -16.98 -14.18
CA LEU A 12 44.48 -18.27 -14.45
C LEU A 12 45.79 -18.11 -15.20
N LEU A 13 45.86 -17.19 -16.17
CA LEU A 13 47.12 -16.88 -16.85
C LEU A 13 48.12 -16.27 -15.87
N ALA A 14 47.73 -15.31 -15.03
CA ALA A 14 48.63 -14.67 -14.07
C ALA A 14 49.32 -15.65 -13.10
N ALA A 15 48.67 -16.78 -12.77
CA ALA A 15 49.19 -17.82 -11.89
C ALA A 15 50.21 -18.78 -12.55
N VAL A 16 50.46 -18.67 -13.85
CA VAL A 16 51.38 -19.56 -14.60
C VAL A 16 52.74 -18.88 -14.82
N PRO A 17 53.88 -19.59 -14.67
CA PRO A 17 55.22 -19.07 -15.00
C PRO A 17 55.33 -18.53 -16.44
N GLU A 18 56.16 -17.49 -16.64
CA GLU A 18 56.27 -16.77 -17.93
C GLU A 18 56.82 -17.65 -19.07
N ASP A 19 57.73 -18.57 -18.80
CA ASP A 19 58.28 -19.52 -19.76
C ASP A 19 57.21 -20.48 -20.30
N VAL A 20 56.29 -20.93 -19.43
CA VAL A 20 55.17 -21.79 -19.80
C VAL A 20 54.12 -21.01 -20.60
N LYS A 21 53.88 -19.73 -20.26
CA LYS A 21 53.01 -18.84 -21.04
C LYS A 21 53.56 -18.63 -22.45
N GLU A 22 54.84 -18.31 -22.58
CA GLU A 22 55.46 -18.04 -23.87
C GLU A 22 55.44 -19.29 -24.76
N LYS A 23 55.77 -20.45 -24.20
CA LYS A 23 55.67 -21.75 -24.90
C LYS A 23 54.23 -22.09 -25.30
N TYR A 24 53.25 -21.81 -24.44
CA TYR A 24 51.83 -21.96 -24.78
C TYR A 24 51.41 -21.02 -25.93
N HIS A 25 51.83 -19.76 -25.89
CA HIS A 25 51.54 -18.78 -26.93
C HIS A 25 52.15 -19.19 -28.27
N GLN A 26 53.42 -19.58 -28.31
CA GLN A 26 54.10 -20.05 -29.51
C GLN A 26 53.43 -21.32 -30.08
N THR A 27 53.11 -22.29 -29.22
CA THR A 27 52.42 -23.53 -29.63
C THR A 27 51.02 -23.24 -30.18
N ARG A 28 50.28 -22.33 -29.54
CA ARG A 28 48.96 -21.91 -30.01
C ARG A 28 49.04 -21.21 -31.36
N VAL A 29 49.98 -20.27 -31.54
CA VAL A 29 50.19 -19.58 -32.82
C VAL A 29 50.55 -20.59 -33.92
N ALA A 30 51.45 -21.54 -33.65
CA ALA A 30 51.77 -22.61 -34.60
C ALA A 30 50.54 -23.45 -34.98
N LEU A 31 49.74 -23.87 -34.00
CA LEU A 31 48.50 -24.62 -34.23
C LEU A 31 47.44 -23.82 -34.99
N ASP A 32 47.37 -22.51 -34.78
CA ASP A 32 46.43 -21.61 -35.46
C ASP A 32 46.82 -21.39 -36.95
N HIS A 33 48.08 -21.60 -37.34
CA HIS A 33 48.53 -21.56 -38.74
C HIS A 33 48.42 -22.90 -39.47
N HIS A 34 48.27 -24.02 -38.73
CA HIS A 34 48.08 -25.33 -39.33
C HIS A 34 46.62 -25.58 -39.72
N ARG A 35 46.36 -25.57 -41.03
CA ARG A 35 45.03 -25.74 -41.64
C ARG A 35 44.23 -26.92 -41.06
N GLN A 36 44.86 -28.06 -40.80
CA GLN A 36 44.18 -29.25 -40.26
C GLN A 36 43.59 -29.02 -38.86
N TYR A 37 44.32 -28.35 -37.97
CA TYR A 37 43.84 -28.06 -36.61
C TYR A 37 42.73 -27.01 -36.61
N VAL A 38 42.84 -26.00 -37.46
CA VAL A 38 41.77 -25.00 -37.66
C VAL A 38 40.50 -25.69 -38.18
N MET A 39 40.61 -26.58 -39.17
CA MET A 39 39.48 -27.36 -39.69
C MET A 39 38.87 -28.30 -38.64
N MET A 40 39.69 -28.97 -37.82
CA MET A 40 39.21 -29.83 -36.73
C MET A 40 38.46 -29.02 -35.65
N ARG A 41 38.97 -27.85 -35.25
CA ARG A 41 38.28 -26.96 -34.29
C ARG A 41 36.98 -26.42 -34.85
N ALA A 42 36.95 -26.06 -36.14
CA ALA A 42 35.73 -25.65 -36.82
C ALA A 42 34.71 -26.80 -36.84
N ALA A 43 35.13 -28.00 -37.22
CA ALA A 43 34.28 -29.20 -37.22
C ALA A 43 33.73 -29.51 -35.82
N PHE A 44 34.57 -29.48 -34.78
CA PHE A 44 34.13 -29.68 -33.39
C PHE A 44 33.15 -28.60 -32.92
N SER A 45 33.40 -27.33 -33.27
CA SER A 45 32.50 -26.23 -32.93
C SER A 45 31.15 -26.35 -33.63
N ILE A 46 31.14 -26.78 -34.90
CA ILE A 46 29.93 -27.06 -35.67
C ILE A 46 29.18 -28.23 -35.03
N LEU A 47 29.86 -29.36 -34.74
CA LEU A 47 29.24 -30.52 -34.10
C LEU A 47 28.66 -30.17 -32.73
N PHE A 48 29.37 -29.38 -31.93
CA PHE A 48 28.88 -28.92 -30.62
C PHE A 48 27.67 -27.99 -30.77
N ALA A 49 27.70 -27.04 -31.70
CA ALA A 49 26.55 -26.18 -32.00
C ALA A 49 25.35 -27.00 -32.48
N THR A 50 25.55 -27.97 -33.37
CA THR A 50 24.52 -28.90 -33.84
C THR A 50 23.97 -29.75 -32.69
N TYR A 51 24.82 -30.27 -31.82
CA TYR A 51 24.37 -31.02 -30.64
C TYR A 51 23.51 -30.14 -29.72
N ILE A 52 23.96 -28.92 -29.41
CA ILE A 52 23.18 -27.99 -28.58
C ILE A 52 21.83 -27.65 -29.24
N LEU A 53 21.84 -27.31 -30.53
CA LEU A 53 20.64 -26.87 -31.25
C LEU A 53 19.65 -27.98 -31.59
N PHE A 54 20.09 -29.23 -31.71
CA PHE A 54 19.21 -30.30 -32.21
C PHE A 54 19.08 -31.51 -31.28
N LEU A 55 20.09 -31.82 -30.44
CA LEU A 55 20.14 -33.07 -29.67
C LEU A 55 20.08 -32.86 -28.14
N SER A 56 20.55 -31.72 -27.62
CA SER A 56 20.72 -31.50 -26.18
C SER A 56 19.43 -31.16 -25.41
N GLY A 57 18.31 -30.96 -26.11
CA GLY A 57 17.04 -30.51 -25.51
C GLY A 57 17.03 -29.04 -25.06
N VAL A 58 18.17 -28.34 -25.08
CA VAL A 58 18.28 -26.92 -24.67
C VAL A 58 17.26 -26.01 -25.37
N PRO A 59 17.02 -26.09 -26.70
CA PRO A 59 16.01 -25.25 -27.35
C PRO A 59 14.60 -25.47 -26.81
N ALA A 60 14.23 -26.71 -26.49
CA ALA A 60 12.93 -27.03 -25.91
C ALA A 60 12.80 -26.49 -24.49
N SER A 61 13.86 -26.59 -23.68
CA SER A 61 13.92 -25.98 -22.34
C SER A 61 13.84 -24.46 -22.41
N VAL A 62 14.57 -23.83 -23.34
CA VAL A 62 14.53 -22.36 -23.57
C VAL A 62 13.11 -21.93 -23.99
N LEU A 63 12.46 -22.68 -24.88
CA LEU A 63 11.08 -22.38 -25.30
C LEU A 63 10.10 -22.51 -24.13
N THR A 64 10.24 -23.56 -23.32
CA THR A 64 9.42 -23.78 -22.12
C THR A 64 9.61 -22.65 -21.11
N PHE A 65 10.86 -22.28 -20.83
CA PHE A 65 11.20 -21.17 -19.95
C PHE A 65 10.63 -19.85 -20.47
N THR A 66 10.79 -19.56 -21.76
CA THR A 66 10.26 -18.33 -22.38
C THR A 66 8.74 -18.27 -22.27
N LYS A 67 8.03 -19.38 -22.54
CA LYS A 67 6.57 -19.47 -22.37
C LYS A 67 6.16 -19.26 -20.91
N HIS A 68 6.91 -19.81 -19.96
CA HIS A 68 6.67 -19.62 -18.53
C HIS A 68 6.86 -18.14 -18.13
N CYS A 69 7.96 -17.52 -18.53
CA CYS A 69 8.22 -16.10 -18.28
C CYS A 69 7.13 -15.20 -18.88
N ASP A 70 6.67 -15.50 -20.09
CA ASP A 70 5.57 -14.80 -20.75
C ASP A 70 4.24 -14.98 -19.99
N GLY A 71 3.96 -16.19 -19.49
CA GLY A 71 2.82 -16.44 -18.61
C GLY A 71 2.87 -15.64 -17.29
N VAL A 72 4.02 -15.61 -16.63
CA VAL A 72 4.25 -14.81 -15.41
C VAL A 72 4.18 -13.31 -15.70
N ALA A 73 4.76 -12.85 -16.81
CA ALA A 73 4.70 -11.45 -17.20
C ALA A 73 3.25 -10.99 -17.37
N ARG A 74 2.39 -11.80 -18.01
CA ARG A 74 0.96 -11.50 -18.14
C ARG A 74 0.24 -11.49 -16.80
N SER A 75 0.57 -12.37 -15.85
CA SER A 75 -0.09 -12.38 -14.54
C SER A 75 0.32 -11.19 -13.66
N LEU A 76 1.56 -10.70 -13.79
CA LEU A 76 2.04 -9.51 -13.08
C LEU A 76 1.57 -8.19 -13.72
N SER A 77 1.23 -8.20 -15.01
CA SER A 77 0.82 -7.01 -15.76
C SER A 77 -0.66 -6.65 -15.57
N ASN A 78 -1.10 -6.55 -14.31
CA ASN A 78 -2.48 -6.15 -13.96
C ASN A 78 -2.48 -4.84 -13.16
N PRO A 79 -2.92 -3.71 -13.75
CA PRO A 79 -2.99 -2.44 -13.05
C PRO A 79 -4.08 -2.48 -11.97
N GLN A 80 -3.81 -1.93 -10.78
CA GLN A 80 -4.76 -2.01 -9.64
C GLN A 80 -5.83 -0.90 -9.65
N VAL A 81 -5.58 0.23 -10.32
CA VAL A 81 -6.53 1.36 -10.38
C VAL A 81 -7.56 1.16 -11.50
N VAL A 82 -7.14 0.53 -12.60
CA VAL A 82 -7.99 0.18 -13.74
C VAL A 82 -7.65 -1.25 -14.12
N TYR A 83 -8.60 -2.17 -13.97
CA TYR A 83 -8.38 -3.59 -14.18
C TYR A 83 -9.47 -4.20 -15.04
N LYS A 84 -9.16 -5.32 -15.67
CA LYS A 84 -10.12 -6.11 -16.44
C LYS A 84 -10.64 -7.25 -15.59
N VAL A 85 -11.95 -7.42 -15.57
CA VAL A 85 -12.64 -8.59 -15.02
C VAL A 85 -13.34 -9.35 -16.15
N GLN A 86 -13.57 -10.64 -15.95
CA GLN A 86 -14.41 -11.40 -16.88
C GLN A 86 -15.87 -11.31 -16.42
N GLY A 87 -16.75 -10.86 -17.33
CA GLY A 87 -18.18 -10.88 -17.12
C GLY A 87 -18.73 -12.31 -17.09
N ARG A 88 -19.98 -12.46 -16.64
CA ARG A 88 -20.67 -13.77 -16.60
C ARG A 88 -20.83 -14.41 -17.99
N ASP A 89 -20.82 -13.59 -19.03
CA ASP A 89 -20.86 -13.97 -20.45
C ASP A 89 -19.47 -14.21 -21.06
N GLY A 90 -18.40 -14.16 -20.26
CA GLY A 90 -17.02 -14.33 -20.68
C GLY A 90 -16.41 -13.09 -21.36
N ARG A 91 -17.16 -12.00 -21.52
CA ARG A 91 -16.62 -10.77 -22.13
C ARG A 91 -15.73 -10.02 -21.14
N PRO A 92 -14.60 -9.44 -21.59
CA PRO A 92 -13.78 -8.61 -20.72
C PRO A 92 -14.49 -7.29 -20.41
N ILE A 93 -14.71 -7.03 -19.13
CA ILE A 93 -15.24 -5.76 -18.62
C ILE A 93 -14.08 -4.97 -18.04
N LEU A 94 -13.91 -3.73 -18.48
CA LEU A 94 -12.94 -2.81 -17.90
C LEU A 94 -13.59 -2.12 -16.69
N VAL A 95 -13.01 -2.30 -15.51
CA VAL A 95 -13.41 -1.62 -14.28
C VAL A 95 -12.46 -0.44 -14.07
N ASP A 96 -13.00 0.77 -14.16
CA ASP A 96 -12.27 2.02 -14.05
C ASP A 96 -12.84 2.97 -12.98
N ASP A 97 -13.66 2.43 -12.06
CA ASP A 97 -14.33 3.16 -10.99
C ASP A 97 -13.40 4.03 -10.16
N TYR A 98 -12.28 3.48 -9.69
CA TYR A 98 -11.34 4.22 -8.86
C TYR A 98 -10.76 5.42 -9.61
N LEU A 99 -10.30 5.22 -10.86
CA LEU A 99 -9.80 6.32 -11.69
C LEU A 99 -10.88 7.38 -11.92
N LYS A 100 -12.06 6.98 -12.35
CA LYS A 100 -13.18 7.89 -12.64
C LYS A 100 -13.63 8.66 -11.41
N GLY A 101 -13.73 8.00 -10.26
CA GLY A 101 -14.14 8.68 -9.04
C GLY A 101 -13.04 9.63 -8.53
N TYR A 102 -11.74 9.33 -8.68
CA TYR A 102 -10.69 10.28 -8.33
C TYR A 102 -10.72 11.50 -9.26
N GLN A 103 -10.94 11.28 -10.57
CA GLN A 103 -11.16 12.37 -11.52
C GLN A 103 -12.40 13.19 -11.19
N TRP A 104 -13.48 12.56 -10.74
CA TRP A 104 -14.67 13.26 -10.28
C TRP A 104 -14.35 14.18 -9.10
N VAL A 105 -13.57 13.70 -8.12
CA VAL A 105 -13.12 14.53 -6.98
C VAL A 105 -12.31 15.73 -7.48
N ASP A 106 -11.40 15.54 -8.45
CA ASP A 106 -10.59 16.64 -9.00
C ASP A 106 -11.44 17.72 -9.70
N GLN A 107 -12.51 17.30 -10.39
CA GLN A 107 -13.35 18.18 -11.20
C GLN A 107 -14.46 18.86 -10.38
N ASN A 108 -14.95 18.22 -9.31
CA ASN A 108 -16.20 18.61 -8.64
C ASN A 108 -16.03 19.09 -7.18
N THR A 109 -14.81 19.14 -6.66
CA THR A 109 -14.54 19.66 -5.30
C THR A 109 -13.66 20.91 -5.34
N PRO A 110 -13.74 21.83 -4.37
CA PRO A 110 -12.79 22.95 -4.25
C PRO A 110 -11.34 22.46 -4.15
N LYS A 111 -10.37 23.18 -4.74
CA LYS A 111 -8.95 22.75 -4.78
C LYS A 111 -8.28 22.67 -3.41
N ASP A 112 -8.76 23.45 -2.45
CA ASP A 112 -8.32 23.46 -1.05
C ASP A 112 -9.01 22.37 -0.19
N SER A 113 -9.85 21.51 -0.79
CA SER A 113 -10.56 20.47 -0.07
C SER A 113 -9.61 19.41 0.49
N ARG A 114 -9.86 19.01 1.73
CA ARG A 114 -9.14 17.94 2.41
C ARG A 114 -9.98 16.68 2.41
N VAL A 115 -9.41 15.58 1.92
CA VAL A 115 -10.10 14.29 1.74
C VAL A 115 -9.55 13.29 2.74
N MET A 116 -10.42 12.80 3.61
CA MET A 116 -10.11 11.70 4.51
C MET A 116 -10.43 10.37 3.85
N ALA A 117 -9.46 9.46 3.84
CA ALA A 117 -9.61 8.07 3.44
C ALA A 117 -8.66 7.22 4.29
N TRP A 118 -8.72 5.89 4.12
CA TRP A 118 -7.65 5.04 4.65
C TRP A 118 -6.31 5.36 3.98
N TRP A 119 -5.21 5.14 4.70
CA TRP A 119 -3.88 5.63 4.30
C TRP A 119 -3.37 5.02 2.99
N ASP A 120 -3.80 3.80 2.65
CA ASP A 120 -3.51 3.09 1.39
C ASP A 120 -3.70 3.99 0.15
N TYR A 121 -4.67 4.91 0.20
CA TYR A 121 -5.13 5.68 -0.96
C TYR A 121 -4.55 7.09 -1.03
N GLY A 122 -3.76 7.53 -0.05
CA GLY A 122 -3.35 8.94 0.06
C GLY A 122 -2.55 9.46 -1.14
N TYR A 123 -1.67 8.63 -1.71
CA TYR A 123 -0.94 8.98 -2.93
C TYR A 123 -1.85 9.08 -4.16
N GLN A 124 -2.90 8.27 -4.24
CA GLN A 124 -3.86 8.32 -5.35
C GLN A 124 -4.74 9.57 -5.25
N ILE A 125 -5.18 9.93 -4.04
CA ILE A 125 -5.91 11.17 -3.77
C ILE A 125 -5.06 12.39 -4.16
N THR A 126 -3.79 12.40 -3.76
CA THR A 126 -2.90 13.53 -4.05
C THR A 126 -2.51 13.58 -5.52
N GLY A 127 -2.17 12.45 -6.14
CA GLY A 127 -1.66 12.38 -7.51
C GLY A 127 -2.75 12.46 -8.59
N ILE A 128 -3.87 11.77 -8.40
CA ILE A 128 -4.96 11.69 -9.39
C ILE A 128 -6.05 12.71 -9.07
N ALA A 129 -6.57 12.70 -7.83
CA ALA A 129 -7.64 13.62 -7.45
C ALA A 129 -7.16 15.05 -7.17
N ARG A 130 -5.84 15.27 -7.06
CA ARG A 130 -5.19 16.58 -6.82
C ARG A 130 -5.81 17.30 -5.62
N ARG A 131 -6.04 16.57 -4.53
CA ARG A 131 -6.53 17.10 -3.25
C ARG A 131 -5.61 16.72 -2.10
N THR A 132 -5.69 17.49 -1.04
CA THR A 132 -4.98 17.20 0.20
C THR A 132 -5.53 15.92 0.81
N SER A 133 -4.72 14.86 0.88
CA SER A 133 -5.06 13.69 1.68
C SER A 133 -4.75 13.93 3.15
N ILE A 134 -5.57 13.40 4.06
CA ILE A 134 -5.29 13.47 5.51
C ILE A 134 -4.13 12.55 5.91
N ALA A 135 -4.03 11.37 5.29
CA ALA A 135 -2.93 10.42 5.53
C ALA A 135 -2.47 9.76 4.22
N ASP A 136 -1.28 9.18 4.21
CA ASP A 136 -0.66 8.56 3.05
C ASP A 136 0.08 7.25 3.37
N GLY A 137 0.56 6.60 2.30
CA GLY A 137 1.30 5.34 2.36
C GLY A 137 2.70 5.43 2.94
N ASN A 138 3.19 6.61 3.33
CA ASN A 138 4.49 6.72 4.01
C ASN A 138 4.41 6.20 5.45
N THR A 139 3.24 6.31 6.08
CA THR A 139 2.94 5.73 7.40
C THR A 139 3.88 6.11 8.57
N TRP A 140 4.61 7.21 8.47
CA TRP A 140 5.61 7.64 9.45
C TRP A 140 5.05 8.06 10.82
N ASN A 141 3.76 8.40 10.92
CA ASN A 141 3.11 8.80 12.17
C ASN A 141 1.96 7.84 12.52
N HIS A 142 2.27 6.80 13.30
CA HIS A 142 1.31 5.78 13.71
C HIS A 142 0.12 6.36 14.48
N GLU A 143 0.34 7.34 15.37
CA GLU A 143 -0.75 7.94 16.15
C GLU A 143 -1.76 8.68 15.27
N HIS A 144 -1.27 9.33 14.21
CA HIS A 144 -2.11 9.96 13.20
C HIS A 144 -2.99 8.92 12.52
N ILE A 145 -2.39 7.82 12.04
CA ILE A 145 -3.12 6.71 11.38
C ILE A 145 -4.12 6.07 12.33
N ALA A 146 -3.75 5.82 13.59
CA ALA A 146 -4.64 5.28 14.62
C ALA A 146 -5.82 6.22 14.91
N THR A 147 -5.60 7.53 14.84
CA THR A 147 -6.65 8.53 15.00
C THR A 147 -7.65 8.46 13.84
N LEU A 148 -7.19 8.27 12.61
CA LEU A 148 -8.05 8.02 11.44
C LEU A 148 -8.80 6.70 11.56
N GLY A 149 -8.10 5.61 11.92
CA GLY A 149 -8.69 4.30 12.15
C GLY A 149 -9.83 4.39 13.16
N ARG A 150 -9.58 4.99 14.32
CA ARG A 150 -10.60 5.23 15.35
C ARG A 150 -11.77 6.07 14.85
N MET A 151 -11.54 7.09 14.04
CA MET A 151 -12.62 7.90 13.48
C MET A 151 -13.50 7.06 12.54
N LEU A 152 -12.91 6.27 11.64
CA LEU A 152 -13.63 5.42 10.69
C LEU A 152 -14.38 4.27 11.39
N THR A 153 -13.82 3.71 12.46
CA THR A 153 -14.42 2.58 13.19
C THR A 153 -15.29 3.00 14.38
N SER A 154 -15.39 4.30 14.68
CA SER A 154 -16.29 4.83 15.73
C SER A 154 -17.73 5.01 15.22
N PRO A 155 -18.72 5.10 16.13
CA PRO A 155 -20.07 5.48 15.75
C PRO A 155 -20.14 6.80 15.00
N GLU A 156 -20.98 6.86 13.97
CA GLU A 156 -21.13 7.99 13.04
C GLU A 156 -21.09 9.38 13.69
N LYS A 157 -21.86 9.62 14.76
CA LYS A 157 -21.88 10.93 15.45
C LYS A 157 -20.54 11.25 16.13
N LYS A 158 -19.90 10.25 16.74
CA LYS A 158 -18.59 10.39 17.40
C LYS A 158 -17.49 10.65 16.37
N ALA A 159 -17.55 9.97 15.22
CA ALA A 159 -16.65 10.18 14.10
C ALA A 159 -16.81 11.60 13.53
N TRP A 160 -18.03 12.01 13.22
CA TRP A 160 -18.35 13.34 12.70
C TRP A 160 -17.84 14.48 13.60
N ASN A 161 -17.99 14.35 14.92
CA ASN A 161 -17.50 15.35 15.88
C ASN A 161 -16.01 15.64 15.73
N ALA A 162 -15.21 14.67 15.27
CA ALA A 162 -13.78 14.84 15.01
C ALA A 162 -13.50 15.21 13.55
N ILE A 163 -14.10 14.49 12.60
CA ILE A 163 -13.83 14.62 11.15
C ILE A 163 -14.12 16.02 10.63
N ARG A 164 -15.19 16.69 11.13
CA ARG A 164 -15.58 18.04 10.71
C ARG A 164 -14.51 19.13 10.95
N HIS A 165 -13.48 18.82 11.74
CA HIS A 165 -12.34 19.72 12.00
C HIS A 165 -11.15 19.45 11.06
N LEU A 166 -11.10 18.27 10.43
CA LEU A 166 -9.95 17.81 9.64
C LEU A 166 -10.22 17.72 8.14
N ALA A 167 -11.42 17.30 7.75
CA ALA A 167 -11.71 16.94 6.37
C ALA A 167 -13.03 17.54 5.87
N ASP A 168 -13.05 17.87 4.59
CA ASP A 168 -14.21 18.36 3.86
C ASP A 168 -14.99 17.20 3.22
N TYR A 169 -14.29 16.12 2.88
CA TYR A 169 -14.85 14.91 2.28
C TYR A 169 -14.29 13.64 2.95
N VAL A 170 -15.10 12.58 2.98
CA VAL A 170 -14.68 11.22 3.30
C VAL A 170 -14.85 10.36 2.06
N LEU A 171 -13.80 9.64 1.69
CA LEU A 171 -13.76 8.71 0.57
C LEU A 171 -13.59 7.30 1.10
N VAL A 172 -14.42 6.37 0.61
CA VAL A 172 -14.34 4.94 0.97
C VAL A 172 -14.31 4.09 -0.30
N TRP A 173 -13.50 3.04 -0.27
CA TRP A 173 -13.58 1.94 -1.23
C TRP A 173 -14.64 0.95 -0.73
N ALA A 174 -15.57 0.58 -1.59
CA ALA A 174 -16.75 -0.24 -1.29
C ALA A 174 -16.98 -1.28 -2.40
N GLY A 175 -18.18 -1.87 -2.44
CA GLY A 175 -18.59 -2.81 -3.49
C GLY A 175 -18.17 -4.27 -3.28
N GLY A 176 -17.62 -4.60 -2.10
CA GLY A 176 -17.31 -5.97 -1.69
C GLY A 176 -15.98 -6.49 -2.26
N GLY A 177 -15.41 -7.50 -1.58
CA GLY A 177 -14.17 -8.16 -2.02
C GLY A 177 -12.92 -7.29 -1.87
N GLY A 178 -12.32 -7.27 -0.67
CA GLY A 178 -11.07 -6.54 -0.40
C GLY A 178 -11.23 -5.03 -0.22
N ASP A 179 -12.48 -4.55 -0.11
CA ASP A 179 -12.85 -3.17 0.17
C ASP A 179 -12.48 -2.73 1.60
N ASP A 180 -12.83 -1.49 1.97
CA ASP A 180 -12.49 -0.96 3.29
C ASP A 180 -13.16 -1.74 4.44
N LEU A 181 -14.30 -2.41 4.20
CA LEU A 181 -14.92 -3.27 5.21
C LEU A 181 -14.12 -4.53 5.47
N ALA A 182 -13.57 -5.17 4.43
CA ALA A 182 -12.71 -6.33 4.58
C ALA A 182 -11.46 -6.03 5.42
N LYS A 183 -10.93 -4.81 5.30
CA LYS A 183 -9.76 -4.33 6.07
C LYS A 183 -10.14 -3.76 7.44
N SER A 184 -11.40 -3.41 7.66
CA SER A 184 -11.86 -2.63 8.82
C SER A 184 -11.51 -3.20 10.21
N PRO A 185 -11.42 -4.54 10.45
CA PRO A 185 -10.93 -5.05 11.73
C PRO A 185 -9.47 -4.63 12.01
N HIS A 186 -8.65 -4.50 10.98
CA HIS A 186 -7.28 -3.98 11.12
C HIS A 186 -7.28 -2.49 11.47
N LEU A 187 -8.15 -1.69 10.85
CA LEU A 187 -8.33 -0.26 11.19
C LEU A 187 -8.69 -0.09 12.67
N ALA A 188 -9.63 -0.92 13.17
CA ALA A 188 -10.07 -0.88 14.56
C ALA A 188 -8.94 -1.26 15.53
N ARG A 189 -8.12 -2.26 15.19
CA ARG A 189 -6.94 -2.66 15.99
C ARG A 189 -5.89 -1.55 16.07
N ILE A 190 -5.56 -0.92 14.95
CA ILE A 190 -4.64 0.22 14.93
C ILE A 190 -5.21 1.35 15.79
N GLY A 191 -6.50 1.68 15.62
CA GLY A 191 -7.17 2.66 16.47
C GLY A 191 -7.10 2.32 17.97
N ASN A 192 -7.37 1.07 18.34
CA ASN A 192 -7.35 0.61 19.72
C ASN A 192 -5.94 0.60 20.33
N SER A 193 -4.89 0.43 19.52
CA SER A 193 -3.49 0.44 20.00
C SER A 193 -3.09 1.77 20.65
N VAL A 194 -3.67 2.88 20.19
CA VAL A 194 -3.43 4.24 20.69
C VAL A 194 -4.59 4.73 21.58
N PHE A 195 -5.80 4.23 21.35
CA PHE A 195 -7.02 4.59 22.09
C PHE A 195 -7.68 3.35 22.71
N PRO A 196 -7.19 2.84 23.85
CA PRO A 196 -7.68 1.58 24.42
C PRO A 196 -9.16 1.61 24.80
N GLU A 197 -9.73 2.81 25.03
CA GLU A 197 -11.16 2.97 25.30
C GLU A 197 -12.03 2.70 24.06
N HIS A 198 -11.44 2.48 22.88
CA HIS A 198 -12.18 2.19 21.67
C HIS A 198 -12.89 0.84 21.74
N CYS A 199 -12.17 -0.22 22.13
CA CYS A 199 -12.71 -1.59 22.26
C CYS A 199 -12.74 -2.08 23.71
N GLY A 200 -12.06 -1.35 24.61
CA GLY A 200 -11.92 -1.67 26.03
C GLY A 200 -10.62 -2.44 26.32
N ASP A 201 -10.11 -2.30 27.53
CA ASP A 201 -8.93 -3.04 27.99
C ASP A 201 -9.20 -4.56 28.09
N ASP A 202 -10.47 -4.98 28.11
CA ASP A 202 -10.91 -6.38 28.07
C ASP A 202 -10.88 -6.99 26.65
N ASP A 203 -10.75 -6.17 25.61
CA ASP A 203 -10.61 -6.59 24.21
C ASP A 203 -9.48 -5.83 23.49
N PRO A 204 -8.22 -6.06 23.87
CA PRO A 204 -7.07 -5.33 23.32
C PRO A 204 -6.88 -5.55 21.81
N LYS A 205 -7.26 -6.71 21.27
CA LYS A 205 -7.20 -7.05 19.83
C LYS A 205 -8.47 -6.64 19.06
N CYS A 206 -9.40 -5.95 19.73
CA CYS A 206 -10.65 -5.45 19.17
C CYS A 206 -11.47 -6.49 18.39
N HIS A 207 -11.59 -7.71 18.92
CA HIS A 207 -12.40 -8.77 18.33
C HIS A 207 -13.90 -8.44 18.27
N LYS A 208 -14.38 -7.56 19.16
CA LYS A 208 -15.75 -7.00 19.14
C LYS A 208 -16.03 -6.23 17.87
N PHE A 209 -15.01 -5.76 17.15
CA PHE A 209 -15.13 -5.14 15.84
C PHE A 209 -14.80 -6.16 14.74
N SER A 210 -15.79 -6.99 14.39
CA SER A 210 -15.64 -8.03 13.38
C SER A 210 -16.95 -8.36 12.68
N PHE A 211 -16.87 -9.28 11.73
CA PHE A 211 -17.98 -10.06 11.18
C PHE A 211 -17.99 -11.45 11.83
N VAL A 212 -19.17 -12.00 12.14
CA VAL A 212 -19.31 -13.26 12.90
C VAL A 212 -19.28 -14.51 12.01
N GLY A 213 -19.64 -14.38 10.73
CA GLY A 213 -19.58 -15.47 9.74
C GLY A 213 -19.20 -15.01 8.33
N GLY A 214 -19.63 -13.82 7.92
CA GLY A 214 -19.29 -13.18 6.65
C GLY A 214 -19.64 -11.69 6.66
N LEU A 215 -19.29 -10.95 5.60
CA LEU A 215 -19.47 -9.48 5.52
C LEU A 215 -20.92 -9.00 5.72
N ASP A 216 -21.90 -9.90 5.62
CA ASP A 216 -23.32 -9.62 5.83
C ASP A 216 -23.79 -9.73 7.29
N GLN A 217 -22.94 -10.22 8.20
CA GLN A 217 -23.26 -10.40 9.63
C GLN A 217 -22.30 -9.61 10.52
N PRO A 218 -22.43 -8.26 10.55
CA PRO A 218 -21.60 -7.42 11.39
C PRO A 218 -21.93 -7.59 12.88
N THR A 219 -20.92 -7.54 13.71
CA THR A 219 -21.08 -7.32 15.16
C THR A 219 -21.80 -5.99 15.45
N PRO A 220 -22.41 -5.80 16.64
CA PRO A 220 -23.03 -4.52 17.01
C PRO A 220 -22.07 -3.32 16.99
N MET A 221 -20.77 -3.55 17.21
CA MET A 221 -19.75 -2.51 17.12
C MET A 221 -19.48 -2.14 15.65
N MET A 222 -19.29 -3.14 14.78
CA MET A 222 -19.13 -2.96 13.34
C MET A 222 -20.33 -2.22 12.73
N ALA A 223 -21.55 -2.70 13.01
CA ALA A 223 -22.79 -2.16 12.43
C ALA A 223 -23.03 -0.68 12.76
N ARG A 224 -22.55 -0.21 13.92
CA ARG A 224 -22.67 1.20 14.34
C ARG A 224 -21.57 2.09 13.77
N SER A 225 -20.48 1.52 13.27
CA SER A 225 -19.31 2.27 12.80
C SER A 225 -19.63 3.17 11.61
N LEU A 226 -18.90 4.28 11.50
CA LEU A 226 -19.01 5.17 10.35
C LEU A 226 -18.72 4.41 9.06
N LEU A 227 -17.62 3.65 9.02
CA LEU A 227 -17.17 2.94 7.83
C LEU A 227 -18.24 1.96 7.31
N TYR A 228 -18.83 1.15 8.19
CA TYR A 228 -19.93 0.25 7.82
C TYR A 228 -21.12 1.02 7.24
N LYS A 229 -21.52 2.13 7.87
CA LYS A 229 -22.62 2.95 7.36
C LYS A 229 -22.32 3.57 6.01
N LEU A 230 -21.11 4.09 5.78
CA LEU A 230 -20.71 4.68 4.50
C LEU A 230 -20.68 3.61 3.40
N CYS A 231 -20.06 2.46 3.64
CA CYS A 231 -19.98 1.41 2.62
C CYS A 231 -21.37 0.81 2.31
N GLN A 232 -22.23 0.62 3.31
CA GLN A 232 -23.54 -0.05 3.15
C GLN A 232 -24.73 0.90 2.94
N HIS A 233 -24.50 2.21 2.86
CA HIS A 233 -25.57 3.19 2.61
C HIS A 233 -26.32 2.87 1.32
N ASN A 234 -27.65 2.70 1.38
CA ASN A 234 -28.49 2.34 0.22
C ASN A 234 -28.14 1.01 -0.48
N VAL A 235 -27.20 0.22 0.07
CA VAL A 235 -26.86 -1.13 -0.37
C VAL A 235 -27.60 -2.14 0.52
N SER A 236 -27.42 -2.02 1.84
CA SER A 236 -28.21 -2.81 2.79
C SER A 236 -29.57 -2.12 3.04
N PRO A 237 -30.70 -2.86 3.04
CA PRO A 237 -32.05 -2.29 3.13
C PRO A 237 -32.23 -1.33 4.31
N ASN A 238 -31.64 -1.66 5.46
CA ASN A 238 -31.83 -0.95 6.73
C ASN A 238 -30.67 -0.02 7.12
N VAL A 239 -29.66 0.17 6.25
CA VAL A 239 -28.49 0.99 6.58
C VAL A 239 -28.58 2.32 5.86
N ARG A 240 -28.67 3.40 6.64
CA ARG A 240 -28.68 4.78 6.15
C ARG A 240 -27.66 5.62 6.92
N VAL A 241 -26.94 6.44 6.16
CA VAL A 241 -26.07 7.48 6.69
C VAL A 241 -26.94 8.67 7.07
N ASN A 242 -26.60 9.32 8.19
CA ASN A 242 -27.26 10.54 8.58
C ASN A 242 -26.78 11.70 7.70
N GLU A 243 -27.63 12.12 6.75
CA GLU A 243 -27.33 13.20 5.80
C GLU A 243 -27.01 14.55 6.44
N ARG A 244 -27.41 14.78 7.71
CA ARG A 244 -27.04 15.99 8.46
C ARG A 244 -25.57 15.98 8.91
N LEU A 245 -24.91 14.83 8.86
CA LEU A 245 -23.51 14.63 9.26
C LEU A 245 -22.63 14.36 8.06
N PHE A 246 -23.06 13.44 7.18
CA PHE A 246 -22.34 13.06 5.97
C PHE A 246 -23.35 12.91 4.83
N LYS A 247 -23.14 13.63 3.73
CA LYS A 247 -24.00 13.55 2.55
C LYS A 247 -23.27 12.85 1.42
N GLU A 248 -23.84 11.78 0.88
CA GLU A 248 -23.31 11.15 -0.33
C GLU A 248 -23.37 12.14 -1.50
N VAL A 249 -22.24 12.37 -2.16
CA VAL A 249 -22.14 13.29 -3.31
C VAL A 249 -21.77 12.58 -4.61
N HIS A 250 -21.13 11.42 -4.52
CA HIS A 250 -20.78 10.62 -5.68
C HIS A 250 -20.62 9.15 -5.31
N THR A 251 -21.09 8.29 -6.20
CA THR A 251 -20.81 6.86 -6.19
C THR A 251 -20.53 6.43 -7.62
N THR A 252 -19.47 5.66 -7.80
CA THR A 252 -19.02 5.21 -9.13
C THR A 252 -19.96 4.17 -9.71
N GLN A 253 -19.83 3.89 -11.02
CA GLN A 253 -20.74 3.05 -11.79
C GLN A 253 -21.03 1.69 -11.14
N HIS A 254 -20.02 1.03 -10.59
CA HIS A 254 -20.15 -0.28 -9.94
C HIS A 254 -20.17 -0.19 -8.41
N GLY A 255 -20.25 1.01 -7.84
CA GLY A 255 -20.29 1.23 -6.40
C GLY A 255 -18.97 0.99 -5.67
N LEU A 256 -17.85 0.85 -6.40
CA LEU A 256 -16.55 0.51 -5.84
C LEU A 256 -15.87 1.68 -5.12
N MET A 257 -16.22 2.92 -5.46
CA MET A 257 -15.77 4.09 -4.71
C MET A 257 -16.92 5.05 -4.44
N ARG A 258 -16.98 5.53 -3.20
CA ARG A 258 -18.06 6.41 -2.72
C ARG A 258 -17.45 7.61 -2.02
N VAL A 259 -18.03 8.78 -2.29
CA VAL A 259 -17.55 10.06 -1.76
C VAL A 259 -18.68 10.74 -0.99
N TYR A 260 -18.37 11.11 0.25
CA TYR A 260 -19.28 11.77 1.18
C TYR A 260 -18.76 13.15 1.54
N LYS A 261 -19.60 14.17 1.42
CA LYS A 261 -19.32 15.50 1.95
C LYS A 261 -19.58 15.53 3.44
N VAL A 262 -18.64 16.08 4.19
CA VAL A 262 -18.78 16.29 5.64
C VAL A 262 -19.62 17.55 5.86
N MET A 263 -20.68 17.45 6.65
CA MET A 263 -21.60 18.55 6.90
C MET A 263 -21.17 19.36 8.13
N ASN A 264 -21.42 20.68 8.11
CA ASN A 264 -21.05 21.64 9.16
C ASN A 264 -19.57 21.59 9.57
N ILE A 265 -18.69 21.71 8.57
CA ILE A 265 -17.24 21.82 8.75
C ILE A 265 -16.93 23.05 9.61
N SER A 266 -16.00 22.91 10.55
CA SER A 266 -15.54 24.04 11.35
C SER A 266 -14.60 24.91 10.53
N GLN A 267 -15.08 26.08 10.10
CA GLN A 267 -14.27 27.04 9.36
C GLN A 267 -13.06 27.50 10.19
N GLU A 268 -13.26 27.75 11.48
CA GLU A 268 -12.19 28.06 12.44
C GLU A 268 -11.06 27.01 12.43
N SER A 269 -11.40 25.72 12.44
CA SER A 269 -10.37 24.66 12.37
C SER A 269 -9.72 24.57 10.99
N LYS A 270 -10.46 24.86 9.92
CA LYS A 270 -9.92 24.89 8.56
C LYS A 270 -8.91 26.04 8.40
N ASP A 271 -9.26 27.23 8.87
CA ASP A 271 -8.40 28.42 8.84
C ASP A 271 -7.15 28.22 9.70
N TRP A 272 -7.32 27.62 10.89
CA TRP A 272 -6.20 27.30 11.77
C TRP A 272 -5.20 26.33 11.13
N ILE A 273 -5.68 25.28 10.43
CA ILE A 273 -4.81 24.32 9.73
C ILE A 273 -4.12 24.98 8.52
N ALA A 274 -4.78 25.93 7.86
CA ALA A 274 -4.23 26.64 6.71
C ALA A 274 -3.11 27.61 7.10
N ASP A 275 -3.14 28.20 8.30
CA ASP A 275 -2.14 29.16 8.78
C ASP A 275 -0.75 28.48 8.95
N PRO A 276 0.26 28.90 8.17
CA PRO A 276 1.62 28.37 8.28
C PRO A 276 2.25 28.56 9.66
N LYS A 277 1.79 29.54 10.46
CA LYS A 277 2.30 29.78 11.83
C LYS A 277 2.00 28.63 12.79
N ASN A 278 0.99 27.83 12.49
CA ASN A 278 0.61 26.67 13.30
C ASN A 278 1.39 25.39 12.92
N ARG A 279 2.35 25.50 12.00
CA ARG A 279 3.23 24.39 11.62
C ARG A 279 4.48 24.41 12.48
N VAL A 280 4.96 23.23 12.84
CA VAL A 280 6.22 23.06 13.57
C VAL A 280 7.26 22.55 12.57
N CYS A 281 8.22 23.41 12.24
CA CYS A 281 9.36 23.04 11.41
C CYS A 281 10.47 22.44 12.29
N ASP A 282 11.18 21.46 11.75
CA ASP A 282 12.34 20.84 12.39
C ASP A 282 13.50 21.83 12.60
N ALA A 283 13.68 22.80 11.70
CA ALA A 283 14.65 23.88 11.82
C ALA A 283 14.14 25.19 11.18
N PRO A 284 14.67 26.37 11.57
CA PRO A 284 14.36 27.64 10.91
C PRO A 284 14.69 27.59 9.41
N GLY A 285 13.69 27.87 8.55
CA GLY A 285 13.85 27.85 7.09
C GLY A 285 13.82 26.46 6.44
N SER A 286 13.55 25.40 7.22
CA SER A 286 13.38 24.06 6.66
C SER A 286 12.13 23.96 5.78
N TRP A 287 12.22 23.09 4.77
CA TRP A 287 11.08 22.72 3.93
C TRP A 287 10.14 21.73 4.63
N TYR A 288 10.58 21.11 5.74
CA TYR A 288 9.81 20.12 6.48
C TYR A 288 9.14 20.75 7.70
N CYS A 289 7.86 21.09 7.54
CA CYS A 289 7.04 21.68 8.60
C CYS A 289 5.78 20.86 8.83
N ILE A 290 5.70 20.22 10.00
CA ILE A 290 4.61 19.33 10.37
C ILE A 290 3.41 20.17 10.82
N GLY A 291 2.25 19.91 10.22
CA GLY A 291 0.98 20.48 10.67
C GLY A 291 0.56 19.94 12.03
N GLN A 292 -0.01 20.80 12.86
CA GLN A 292 -0.55 20.42 14.17
C GLN A 292 -2.05 20.11 14.06
N TYR A 293 -2.64 19.54 15.12
CA TYR A 293 -4.10 19.37 15.20
C TYR A 293 -4.76 20.66 15.73
N PRO A 294 -5.92 21.06 15.17
CA PRO A 294 -6.62 22.25 15.66
C PRO A 294 -7.06 22.07 17.13
N PRO A 295 -7.13 23.15 17.94
CA PRO A 295 -7.45 23.08 19.37
C PRO A 295 -8.74 22.33 19.70
N ALA A 296 -9.73 22.37 18.80
CA ALA A 296 -10.98 21.62 18.94
C ALA A 296 -10.80 20.10 19.08
N LEU A 297 -9.66 19.56 18.63
CA LEU A 297 -9.32 18.14 18.75
C LEU A 297 -8.41 17.82 19.93
N GLU A 298 -7.95 18.79 20.71
CA GLU A 298 -7.03 18.58 21.84
C GLU A 298 -7.55 17.51 22.81
N LYS A 299 -8.85 17.56 23.16
CA LYS A 299 -9.50 16.56 24.02
C LYS A 299 -9.49 15.14 23.44
N LEU A 300 -9.47 15.01 22.12
CA LEU A 300 -9.32 13.73 21.45
C LEU A 300 -7.87 13.27 21.51
N ILE A 301 -6.93 14.15 21.13
CA ILE A 301 -5.50 13.84 21.08
C ILE A 301 -4.94 13.52 22.46
N ALA A 302 -5.40 14.18 23.52
CA ALA A 302 -5.01 13.91 24.90
C ALA A 302 -5.38 12.51 25.41
N LYS A 303 -6.26 11.78 24.70
CA LYS A 303 -6.62 10.38 25.05
C LYS A 303 -5.65 9.36 24.48
N ARG A 304 -4.73 9.77 23.61
CA ARG A 304 -3.73 8.88 23.04
C ARG A 304 -2.85 8.34 24.16
N LYS A 305 -2.61 7.04 24.14
CA LYS A 305 -1.49 6.43 24.86
C LYS A 305 -0.35 6.27 23.86
N ASN A 306 0.86 6.64 24.28
CA ASN A 306 2.05 6.51 23.46
C ASN A 306 2.16 5.07 22.94
N PHE A 307 2.20 4.93 21.63
CA PHE A 307 2.55 3.68 20.99
C PHE A 307 4.07 3.53 21.11
N ALA A 308 4.52 2.70 22.05
CA ALA A 308 5.90 2.23 22.04
C ALA A 308 6.01 1.17 20.94
N GLN A 309 6.66 1.54 19.84
CA GLN A 309 7.09 0.54 18.86
C GLN A 309 8.10 -0.38 19.56
N LEU A 310 8.03 -1.69 19.31
CA LEU A 310 8.83 -2.69 20.03
C LEU A 310 10.35 -2.44 19.93
N GLU A 311 10.81 -1.73 18.89
CA GLU A 311 12.21 -1.34 18.71
C GLU A 311 12.59 0.00 19.38
N ASP A 312 11.66 0.68 20.07
CA ASP A 312 11.91 1.96 20.73
C ASP A 312 12.57 1.74 22.11
N PHE A 313 13.85 1.35 22.10
CA PHE A 313 14.64 0.97 23.28
C PHE A 313 14.88 2.11 24.30
N ASN A 314 14.47 3.36 24.00
CA ASN A 314 14.87 4.56 24.74
C ASN A 314 13.74 5.37 25.42
N LYS A 315 12.50 4.86 25.52
CA LYS A 315 11.41 5.60 26.19
C LYS A 315 11.00 5.03 27.55
N GLY A 316 11.05 5.90 28.56
CA GLY A 316 10.69 5.61 29.95
C GLY A 316 9.18 5.44 30.19
N SER A 317 8.88 4.48 31.06
CA SER A 317 7.71 4.23 31.93
C SER A 317 6.45 5.12 31.82
N GLY A 318 5.86 5.29 30.63
CA GLY A 318 4.45 5.64 30.49
C GLY A 318 3.56 4.41 30.76
N GLY A 319 2.35 4.61 31.29
CA GLY A 319 1.40 3.52 31.56
C GLY A 319 1.03 2.75 30.29
N LYS A 320 1.61 1.54 30.13
CA LYS A 320 1.43 0.69 28.93
C LYS A 320 -0.05 0.33 28.71
N SER A 321 -0.50 0.33 27.46
CA SER A 321 -1.85 -0.12 27.10
C SER A 321 -2.02 -1.63 27.38
N ALA A 322 -3.27 -2.10 27.51
CA ALA A 322 -3.55 -3.54 27.59
C ALA A 322 -3.02 -4.29 26.36
N TYR A 323 -3.07 -3.67 25.18
CA TYR A 323 -2.51 -4.22 23.93
C TYR A 323 -0.99 -4.41 24.01
N THR A 324 -0.24 -3.38 24.43
CA THR A 324 1.22 -3.47 24.58
C THR A 324 1.61 -4.56 25.57
N ARG A 325 0.89 -4.66 26.70
CA ARG A 325 1.13 -5.72 27.71
C ARG A 325 0.87 -7.11 27.16
N LEU A 326 -0.15 -7.28 26.32
CA LEU A 326 -0.47 -8.56 25.69
C LEU A 326 0.63 -8.97 24.69
N VAL A 327 1.08 -8.06 23.82
CA VAL A 327 2.13 -8.35 22.83
C VAL A 327 3.46 -8.69 23.51
N GLU A 328 3.84 -7.95 24.55
CA GLU A 328 5.04 -8.26 25.34
C GLU A 328 4.99 -9.65 26.01
N LYS A 329 3.78 -10.15 26.33
CA LYS A 329 3.60 -11.50 26.88
C LYS A 329 3.68 -12.57 25.79
N GLU A 330 3.20 -12.31 24.58
CA GLU A 330 3.24 -13.26 23.46
C GLU A 330 4.65 -13.41 22.85
N LEU A 331 5.53 -12.41 23.04
CA LEU A 331 6.91 -12.41 22.54
C LEU A 331 7.93 -13.01 23.52
N LYS A 332 7.52 -13.35 24.75
CA LYS A 332 8.36 -14.00 25.76
C LYS A 332 8.14 -15.51 25.76
#